data_AF-A0A0G1FJM6-F1
#
_entry.id   AF-A0A0G1FJM6-F1
#
_cell.length_a   1.000
_cell.length_b   1.000
_cell.length_c   1.000
_cell.angle_alpha   90.00
_cell.angle_beta   90.00
_cell.angle_gamma   90.00
#
_symmetry.space_group_name_H-M   'P 1'
#
loop_
_entity.id
_entity.type
_entity.pdbx_description
1 polymer ?
#
loop_
_entity_poly.entity_id
_entity_poly.type
_entity_poly.pdbx_seq_one_letter_code
_entity_poly.pdbx_strand_id
1 'polypeptide(L)' 'MSIKIPLVNENDEVIGYQDRNVRVGPNQIYRVAALWITNSNGDILLAQRSLNKVHNPGKWALL' A
#
# COMPACT_ATOMS: atom_id res chain seq x y z
N MET A 1 -8.28 -5.58 17.88
CA MET A 1 -6.89 -5.88 17.47
C MET A 1 -6.51 -4.89 16.38
N SER A 2 -5.34 -4.25 16.48
CA SER A 2 -4.83 -3.36 15.44
C SER A 2 -4.09 -4.15 14.36
N ILE A 3 -4.22 -3.72 13.10
CA ILE A 3 -3.43 -4.29 12.00
C ILE A 3 -2.03 -3.69 12.09
N LYS A 4 -0.99 -4.53 12.12
CA LYS A 4 0.40 -4.09 12.07
C LYS A 4 0.97 -4.18 10.67
N ILE A 5 1.86 -3.24 10.33
CA ILE A 5 2.63 -3.23 9.08
C ILE A 5 4.13 -3.35 9.39
N PRO A 6 4.91 -4.06 8.56
CA PRO A 6 6.35 -4.18 8.74
C PRO A 6 7.05 -2.87 8.37
N LEU A 7 7.93 -2.41 9.26
CA LEU A 7 8.95 -1.42 8.95
C LEU A 7 10.16 -2.15 8.38
N VAL A 8 10.74 -1.59 7.32
CA VAL A 8 11.90 -2.17 6.64
C VAL A 8 13.02 -1.13 6.48
N ASN A 9 14.24 -1.61 6.28
CA ASN A 9 15.34 -0.77 5.81
C ASN A 9 15.35 -0.67 4.27
N GLU A 10 16.36 0.00 3.71
CA GLU A 10 16.50 0.21 2.25
C GLU A 10 16.75 -1.10 1.46
N ASN A 11 17.19 -2.16 2.14
CA ASN A 11 17.38 -3.49 1.56
C ASN A 11 16.15 -4.39 1.73
N ASP A 12 15.01 -3.82 2.12
CA ASP A 12 13.76 -4.52 2.41
C ASP A 12 13.86 -5.52 3.59
N GLU A 13 14.84 -5.37 4.48
CA GLU A 13 14.95 -6.22 5.67
C GLU A 13 14.02 -5.70 6.77
N VAL A 14 13.26 -6.58 7.44
CA VAL A 14 12.31 -6.18 8.49
C VAL A 14 13.07 -5.73 9.75
N ILE A 15 12.85 -4.47 10.16
CA ILE A 15 13.47 -3.85 11.34
C ILE A 15 12.47 -3.61 12.48
N GLY A 16 11.18 -3.90 12.26
CA GLY A 16 10.14 -3.76 13.28
C GLY A 16 8.74 -3.78 12.71
N TYR A 17 7.76 -3.44 13.56
CA TYR A 17 6.35 -3.37 13.20
C TYR A 17 5.69 -2.15 13.84
N GLN A 18 4.74 -1.54 13.14
CA GLN A 18 3.93 -0.43 13.65
C GLN A 18 2.45 -0.63 13.35
N ASP A 19 1.58 0.05 14.08
CA ASP A 19 0.15 0.07 13.78
C ASP A 19 -0.13 0.77 12.45
N ARG A 20 -0.93 0.13 11.59
CA ARG A 20 -1.27 0.63 10.24
C ARG A 20 -1.95 2.00 10.25
N ASN A 21 -2.69 2.29 11.31
CA ASN A 21 -3.42 3.54 11.46
C ASN A 21 -2.53 4.68 11.98
N VAL A 22 -1.31 4.37 12.41
CA VAL A 22 -0.31 5.37 12.78
C VAL A 22 0.39 5.84 11.51
N ARG A 23 0.49 7.15 11.33
CA ARG A 23 1.16 7.74 10.18
C ARG A 23 2.64 7.37 10.24
N VAL A 24 3.12 6.71 9.18
CA VAL A 24 4.54 6.44 8.97
C VAL A 24 5.29 7.77 8.87
N GLY A 25 6.33 7.93 9.68
CA GLY A 25 7.15 9.13 9.71
C GLY A 25 7.89 9.38 8.39
N PRO A 26 8.41 10.59 8.15
CA PRO A 26 9.06 10.96 6.90
C PRO A 26 10.30 10.12 6.55
N ASN A 27 10.96 9.53 7.55
CA ASN A 27 12.19 8.74 7.38
C ASN A 27 11.96 7.24 7.61
N GLN A 28 10.71 6.78 7.59
CA GLN A 28 10.37 5.38 7.82
C GLN A 28 9.89 4.74 6.52
N ILE A 29 10.42 3.55 6.24
CA ILE A 29 10.03 2.74 5.08
C ILE A 29 9.16 1.59 5.60
N TYR A 30 8.06 1.33 4.93
CA TYR A 30 7.21 0.18 5.20
C TYR A 30 6.96 -0.61 3.93
N ARG A 31 6.90 -1.93 4.05
CA ARG A 31 6.69 -2.80 2.90
C ARG A 31 5.24 -2.71 2.42
N VAL A 32 5.06 -2.61 1.11
CA VAL A 32 3.77 -2.65 0.43
C VAL A 32 3.78 -3.71 -0.67
N ALA A 33 2.60 -4.14 -1.09
CA ALA A 33 2.42 -4.96 -2.28
C ALA A 33 1.34 -4.30 -3.16
N ALA A 34 1.50 -4.45 -4.47
CA ALA A 34 0.51 -4.04 -5.46
C ALA A 34 0.25 -5.21 -6.41
N LEU A 35 -0.98 -5.32 -6.91
CA LEU A 35 -1.42 -6.33 -7.85
C LEU A 35 -1.62 -5.72 -9.22
N TRP A 36 -0.94 -6.32 -10.21
CA TRP A 36 -1.21 -6.11 -11.61
C TRP A 36 -2.07 -7.28 -12.11
N ILE A 37 -3.30 -6.99 -12.52
CA ILE A 37 -4.25 -8.00 -12.97
C ILE A 37 -4.57 -7.75 -14.43
N THR A 38 -4.30 -8.75 -15.26
CA THR A 38 -4.61 -8.75 -16.70
C THR A 38 -5.62 -9.86 -16.99
N ASN A 39 -6.68 -9.56 -17.73
CA ASN A 39 -7.64 -10.58 -18.18
C ASN A 39 -7.10 -11.36 -19.40
N SER A 40 -7.87 -12.34 -19.89
CA SER A 40 -7.48 -13.14 -21.07
C SER A 40 -7.39 -12.35 -22.39
N ASN A 41 -7.94 -11.14 -22.44
CA ASN A 41 -7.88 -10.25 -23.60
C ASN A 41 -6.68 -9.31 -23.57
N GLY A 42 -5.90 -9.30 -22.48
CA GLY A 42 -4.78 -8.38 -22.30
C GLY A 42 -5.17 -7.05 -21.63
N ASP A 43 -6.43 -6.85 -21.23
CA ASP A 43 -6.85 -5.62 -20.54
C ASP A 43 -6.41 -5.63 -19.08
N ILE A 44 -6.05 -4.45 -18.57
CA ILE A 44 -5.55 -4.26 -17.21
C ILE A 44 -6.68 -3.74 -16.32
N LEU A 45 -6.82 -4.34 -15.13
CA LEU A 45 -7.73 -3.83 -14.12
C LEU A 45 -7.13 -2.60 -13.41
N LEU A 46 -7.75 -1.44 -13.61
CA LEU A 46 -7.52 -0.23 -12.82
C LEU A 46 -8.71 0.02 -11.90
N ALA A 47 -8.43 0.39 -10.65
CA ALA A 47 -9.47 0.73 -9.69
C ALA A 47 -9.38 2.21 -9.29
N GLN A 48 -10.52 2.89 -9.30
CA GLN A 48 -10.62 4.20 -8.67
C GLN A 48 -10.79 4.05 -7.17
N ARG A 49 -9.95 4.73 -6.40
CA ARG A 49 -10.02 4.71 -4.94
C ARG A 49 -11.26 5.44 -4.44
N SER A 50 -11.95 4.86 -3.46
CA SER A 50 -13.06 5.51 -2.77
C SER A 50 -12.68 6.91 -2.27
N LEU A 51 -13.62 7.84 -2.34
CA LEU A 51 -13.43 9.25 -1.96
C LEU A 51 -13.16 9.44 -0.45
N ASN A 52 -13.51 8.46 0.38
CA ASN A 52 -13.29 8.52 1.83
C ASN A 52 -11.95 7.91 2.29
N LYS A 53 -11.04 7.55 1.37
CA LYS A 53 -9.72 7.05 1.75
C LYS A 53 -8.83 8.18 2.25
N VAL A 54 -8.15 7.95 3.38
CA VAL A 54 -7.19 8.88 4.00
C VAL A 54 -6.07 9.28 3.04
N HIS A 55 -5.60 8.33 2.23
CA HIS A 55 -4.55 8.57 1.24
C HIS A 55 -5.08 8.46 -0.18
N ASN A 56 -4.83 9.50 -0.99
CA ASN A 56 -5.13 9.56 -2.42
C ASN A 56 -6.59 9.19 -2.78
N PRO A 57 -7.61 9.86 -2.20
CA PRO A 57 -9.00 9.62 -2.57
C PRO A 57 -9.26 9.96 -4.04
N GLY A 58 -10.11 9.18 -4.72
CA GLY A 58 -10.54 9.43 -6.10
C GLY A 58 -9.50 9.17 -7.20
N LYS A 59 -8.25 8.84 -6.84
CA LYS A 59 -7.21 8.52 -7.82
C LYS A 59 -7.40 7.12 -8.39
N TRP A 60 -7.02 6.95 -9.65
CA TRP A 60 -6.92 5.66 -10.33
C TRP A 60 -5.55 5.05 -10.07
N ALA A 61 -5.52 3.76 -9.73
CA ALA A 61 -4.29 3.03 -9.52
C ALA A 61 -4.50 1.52 -9.75
N LEU A 62 -3.38 0.80 -9.81
CA LEU A 62 -3.34 -0.63 -9.62
C LEU A 62 -3.72 -0.96 -8.16
N LEU A 63 -4.20 -2.18 -7.92
CA LEU A 63 -4.75 -2.59 -6.62
C LEU A 63 -3.69 -2.85 -5.56
#